data_AF-A0A3N5TD53-F1
#
_entry.id   AF-A0A3N5TD53-F1
#
_cell.length_a   1.000
_cell.length_b   1.000
_cell.length_c   1.000
_cell.angle_alpha   90.00
_cell.angle_beta   90.00
_cell.angle_gamma   90.00
#
_symmetry.space_group_name_H-M   'P 1'
#
loop_
_entity.id
_entity.type
_entity.pdbx_description
1 polymer ?
#
loop_
_entity_poly.entity_id
_entity_poly.type
_entity_poly.pdbx_seq_one_letter_code
_entity_poly.pdbx_strand_id
1 'polypeptide(L)'
;MGISTKLSAMGLLCCVMFACTTTSTASATGASTASTATSSFPIVDGPKVVISDLKVLDTNAAAAGAWSFQENLQVKNKVFGDRSYPVEEIPKEFTGSNWIRSACDSKNFTGDTLALFTAPADISVFVAFDDRVSPMPEWTKGWTDTNLDIVVAGPLVMSIYGKIFPKGSVVNLGPNGQSAGCVQYFVLVK
;
A
#
# COMPACT_ATOMS: atom_id res chain seq x y z
N MET A 1 -64.23 0.03 -48.34
CA MET A 1 -63.52 0.98 -47.45
C MET A 1 -62.04 0.60 -47.52
N GLY A 2 -61.28 1.04 -48.53
CA GLY A 2 -60.68 2.38 -48.64
C GLY A 2 -59.31 2.34 -47.95
N ILE A 3 -58.27 1.73 -48.54
CA ILE A 3 -57.28 2.28 -49.50
C ILE A 3 -56.68 3.63 -49.08
N SER A 4 -55.37 3.64 -48.80
CA SER A 4 -54.36 4.62 -49.25
C SER A 4 -53.08 4.51 -48.40
N THR A 5 -51.84 4.69 -48.86
CA THR A 5 -51.17 4.76 -50.18
C THR A 5 -49.66 4.94 -49.88
N LYS A 6 -48.78 4.37 -50.74
CA LYS A 6 -47.48 4.92 -51.23
C LYS A 6 -46.41 5.34 -50.17
N LEU A 7 -45.12 5.55 -50.41
CA LEU A 7 -44.32 5.89 -51.59
C LEU A 7 -42.82 5.69 -51.29
N SER A 8 -42.09 5.12 -52.26
CA SER A 8 -40.74 5.48 -52.78
C SER A 8 -39.59 6.00 -51.90
N ALA A 9 -38.48 5.24 -51.97
CA ALA A 9 -37.09 5.57 -52.35
C ALA A 9 -36.44 6.94 -52.05
N MET A 10 -35.20 6.90 -51.54
CA MET A 10 -34.02 7.68 -51.97
C MET A 10 -32.80 7.08 -51.23
N GLY A 11 -31.75 6.61 -51.91
CA GLY A 11 -30.76 7.42 -52.64
C GLY A 11 -29.51 7.57 -51.74
N LEU A 12 -28.56 6.63 -51.81
CA LEU A 12 -27.28 6.78 -52.53
C LEU A 12 -26.39 7.91 -52.01
N LEU A 13 -25.28 7.54 -51.35
CA LEU A 13 -23.94 8.17 -51.31
C LEU A 13 -23.24 7.58 -50.07
N CYS A 14 -21.97 7.21 -50.04
CA CYS A 14 -20.85 7.25 -50.97
C CYS A 14 -19.79 6.33 -50.33
N CYS A 15 -19.08 5.52 -51.14
CA CYS A 15 -17.61 5.45 -51.17
C CYS A 15 -16.86 5.57 -49.80
N VAL A 16 -15.96 4.67 -49.37
CA VAL A 16 -14.83 4.04 -50.07
C VAL A 16 -14.24 2.98 -49.13
N MET A 17 -13.74 1.91 -49.75
CA MET A 17 -12.75 0.93 -49.28
C MET A 17 -12.21 1.01 -47.85
N PHE A 18 -12.18 -0.14 -47.17
CA PHE A 18 -11.02 -0.47 -46.34
C PHE A 18 -10.51 -1.87 -46.67
N ALA A 19 -9.30 -1.89 -47.19
CA ALA A 19 -8.54 -3.08 -47.53
C ALA A 19 -8.18 -3.87 -46.26
N CYS A 20 -8.18 -5.19 -46.41
CA CYS A 20 -7.60 -6.14 -45.49
C CYS A 20 -6.08 -5.95 -45.47
N THR A 21 -5.53 -5.47 -44.36
CA THR A 21 -4.10 -5.63 -44.05
C THR A 21 -3.93 -5.91 -42.56
N THR A 22 -3.15 -6.95 -42.30
CA THR A 22 -2.77 -7.54 -41.01
C THR A 22 -2.22 -6.55 -39.99
N THR A 23 -2.64 -6.68 -38.73
CA THR A 23 -1.94 -6.07 -37.60
C THR A 23 -1.80 -7.05 -36.45
N SER A 24 -0.54 -7.35 -36.15
CA SER A 24 -0.05 -8.06 -34.98
C SER A 24 -0.62 -7.42 -33.70
N THR A 25 -1.30 -8.20 -32.85
CA THR A 25 -1.58 -7.79 -31.48
C THR A 25 -0.29 -7.93 -30.66
N ALA A 26 0.44 -6.83 -30.52
CA ALA A 26 1.47 -6.70 -29.50
C ALA A 26 0.80 -6.73 -28.12
N SER A 27 1.16 -7.71 -27.29
CA SER A 27 0.83 -7.73 -25.88
C SER A 27 1.63 -6.62 -25.18
N ALA A 28 0.98 -5.51 -24.85
CA ALA A 28 1.56 -4.51 -23.99
C ALA A 28 1.68 -5.10 -22.57
N THR A 29 2.89 -5.54 -22.21
CA THR A 29 3.33 -5.61 -20.81
C THR A 29 3.14 -4.23 -20.20
N GLY A 30 2.18 -4.11 -19.29
CA GLY A 30 2.02 -2.92 -18.46
C GLY A 30 3.27 -2.73 -17.63
N ALA A 31 4.10 -1.76 -18.03
CA ALA A 31 5.13 -1.21 -17.18
C ALA A 31 4.42 -0.57 -15.98
N SER A 32 4.66 -1.11 -14.78
CA SER A 32 4.35 -0.43 -13.53
C SER A 32 5.12 0.90 -13.55
N THR A 33 4.40 1.99 -13.77
CA THR A 33 4.93 3.34 -13.65
C THR A 33 5.23 3.56 -12.18
N ALA A 34 6.52 3.48 -11.83
CA ALA A 34 7.00 3.93 -10.54
C ALA A 34 6.60 5.40 -10.35
N SER A 35 5.82 5.67 -9.29
CA SER A 35 5.44 7.03 -8.92
C SER A 35 6.71 7.86 -8.66
N THR A 36 6.78 9.04 -9.28
CA THR A 36 7.95 9.94 -9.25
C THR A 36 7.85 10.98 -8.12
N ALA A 37 6.84 10.88 -7.26
CA ALA A 37 6.69 11.75 -6.10
C ALA A 37 7.88 11.58 -5.14
N THR A 38 8.40 12.69 -4.61
CA THR A 38 9.54 12.70 -3.67
C THR A 38 9.00 13.02 -2.27
N SER A 39 9.45 12.25 -1.26
CA SER A 39 9.05 12.43 0.15
C SER A 39 9.33 13.85 0.65
N SER A 40 8.36 14.48 1.32
CA SER A 40 8.58 15.72 2.07
C SER A 40 9.26 15.50 3.43
N PHE A 41 9.35 14.24 3.89
CA PHE A 41 10.00 13.84 5.13
C PHE A 41 11.48 13.48 4.90
N PRO A 42 12.41 13.92 5.78
CA PRO A 42 13.82 13.57 5.68
C PRO A 42 14.03 12.07 5.92
N ILE A 43 14.52 11.36 4.91
CA ILE A 43 14.87 9.95 5.01
C ILE A 43 16.32 9.82 5.46
N VAL A 44 16.53 9.30 6.66
CA VAL A 44 17.84 8.76 7.08
C VAL A 44 17.95 7.39 6.42
N ASP A 45 18.78 7.27 5.39
CA ASP A 45 19.13 5.98 4.77
C ASP A 45 20.31 5.40 5.56
N GLY A 46 20.00 4.59 6.56
CA GLY A 46 20.98 3.95 7.42
C GLY A 46 21.67 2.77 6.72
N PRO A 47 22.69 2.16 7.35
CA PRO A 47 23.15 0.84 6.91
C PRO A 47 21.98 -0.14 6.95
N LYS A 48 21.98 -1.18 6.10
CA LYS A 48 20.94 -2.22 6.14
C LYS A 48 20.73 -2.71 7.59
N VAL A 49 19.57 -2.39 8.16
CA VAL A 49 19.23 -2.70 9.56
C VAL A 49 18.35 -3.94 9.66
N VAL A 50 18.65 -4.83 10.60
CA VAL A 50 17.80 -5.98 10.93
C VAL A 50 17.10 -5.70 12.26
N ILE A 51 15.78 -5.91 12.29
CA ILE A 51 15.00 -5.83 13.53
C ILE A 51 14.88 -7.25 14.11
N SER A 52 15.76 -7.57 15.05
CA SER A 52 15.81 -8.89 15.70
C SER A 52 14.95 -9.00 16.96
N ASP A 53 14.52 -7.88 17.55
CA ASP A 53 13.82 -7.83 18.84
C ASP A 53 12.35 -7.39 18.71
N LEU A 54 11.74 -7.56 17.53
CA LEU A 54 10.31 -7.28 17.32
C LEU A 54 9.46 -8.08 18.32
N LYS A 55 8.73 -7.36 19.16
CA LYS A 55 7.74 -7.93 20.08
C LYS A 55 6.35 -7.49 19.65
N VAL A 56 5.45 -8.45 19.55
CA VAL A 56 4.02 -8.22 19.24
C VAL A 56 3.22 -8.58 20.47
N LEU A 57 2.41 -7.64 20.95
CA LEU A 57 1.63 -7.73 22.17
C LEU A 57 0.15 -8.03 21.88
N ASP A 58 -0.19 -8.34 20.63
CA ASP A 58 -1.52 -8.82 20.26
C ASP A 58 -1.85 -10.11 21.02
N THR A 59 -2.95 -10.09 21.78
CA THR A 59 -3.38 -11.23 22.60
C THR A 59 -4.02 -12.34 21.76
N ASN A 60 -4.37 -12.06 20.50
CA ASN A 60 -4.73 -13.09 19.54
C ASN A 60 -3.45 -13.76 18.98
N ALA A 61 -3.19 -14.99 19.44
CA ALA A 61 -1.98 -15.72 19.06
C ALA A 61 -1.82 -15.95 17.55
N ALA A 62 -2.91 -16.11 16.80
CA ALA A 62 -2.86 -16.30 15.35
C ALA A 62 -2.47 -15.01 14.63
N ALA A 63 -3.05 -13.87 15.05
CA ALA A 63 -2.66 -12.56 14.54
C ALA A 63 -1.22 -12.24 14.93
N ALA A 64 -0.84 -12.40 16.21
CA ALA A 64 0.51 -12.16 16.69
C ALA A 64 1.57 -12.97 15.91
N GLY A 65 1.30 -14.25 15.66
CA GLY A 65 2.20 -15.15 14.92
C GLY A 65 2.35 -14.85 13.42
N ALA A 66 1.49 -14.00 12.86
CA ALA A 66 1.55 -13.61 11.45
C ALA A 66 2.43 -12.36 11.19
N TRP A 67 2.92 -11.70 12.24
CA TRP A 67 3.88 -10.61 12.12
C TRP A 67 5.29 -11.14 11.84
N SER A 68 6.05 -10.41 11.04
CA SER A 68 7.46 -10.75 10.78
C SER A 68 8.26 -9.57 10.24
N PHE A 69 9.55 -9.52 10.58
CA PHE A 69 10.50 -8.70 9.85
C PHE A 69 10.72 -9.28 8.45
N GLN A 70 10.84 -8.40 7.46
CA GLN A 70 11.04 -8.73 6.06
C GLN A 70 12.04 -7.75 5.46
N GLU A 71 12.72 -8.18 4.41
CA GLU A 71 13.66 -7.36 3.65
C GLU A 71 13.14 -7.13 2.24
N ASN A 72 13.72 -6.14 1.56
CA ASN A 72 13.53 -5.91 0.13
C ASN A 72 12.04 -5.83 -0.27
N LEU A 73 11.31 -4.83 0.23
CA LEU A 73 9.92 -4.61 -0.17
C LEU A 73 9.83 -4.34 -1.68
N GLN A 74 8.94 -5.07 -2.34
CA GLN A 74 8.69 -5.00 -3.78
C GLN A 74 7.19 -5.13 -4.08
N VAL A 75 6.81 -4.74 -5.28
CA VAL A 75 5.52 -5.10 -5.88
C VAL A 75 5.30 -6.61 -5.77
N LYS A 76 4.06 -7.03 -5.53
CA LYS A 76 3.60 -8.42 -5.27
C LYS A 76 3.92 -8.97 -3.88
N ASN A 77 4.72 -8.30 -3.04
CA ASN A 77 4.85 -8.73 -1.64
C ASN A 77 3.53 -8.54 -0.89
N LYS A 78 3.13 -9.54 -0.10
CA LYS A 78 1.91 -9.48 0.72
C LYS A 78 2.19 -8.69 2.00
N VAL A 79 1.53 -7.55 2.17
CA VAL A 79 1.79 -6.66 3.33
C VAL A 79 1.29 -7.24 4.66
N PHE A 80 0.41 -8.25 4.61
CA PHE A 80 -0.08 -8.98 5.77
C PHE A 80 0.31 -10.46 5.74
N GLY A 81 0.59 -11.02 6.92
CA GLY A 81 0.92 -12.44 7.08
C GLY A 81 -0.31 -13.37 7.11
N ASP A 82 -1.47 -12.82 7.45
CA ASP A 82 -2.74 -13.54 7.66
C ASP A 82 -3.75 -13.31 6.53
N ARG A 83 -3.48 -12.40 5.59
CA ARG A 83 -4.33 -12.07 4.44
C ARG A 83 -3.51 -11.75 3.19
N SER A 84 -4.12 -11.94 2.03
CA SER A 84 -3.44 -11.71 0.75
C SER A 84 -3.72 -10.31 0.20
N TYR A 85 -2.92 -9.33 0.61
CA TYR A 85 -2.89 -7.97 0.04
C TYR A 85 -1.51 -7.70 -0.57
N PRO A 86 -1.26 -8.09 -1.83
CA PRO A 86 -0.01 -7.77 -2.49
C PRO A 86 0.08 -6.27 -2.78
N VAL A 87 1.30 -5.72 -2.66
CA VAL A 87 1.63 -4.38 -3.18
C VAL A 87 1.42 -4.35 -4.69
N GLU A 88 0.70 -3.35 -5.18
CA GLU A 88 0.48 -3.06 -6.60
C GLU A 88 1.36 -1.90 -7.07
N GLU A 89 1.47 -0.85 -6.26
CA GLU A 89 2.31 0.32 -6.53
C GLU A 89 3.11 0.72 -5.29
N ILE A 90 4.38 1.08 -5.50
CA ILE A 90 5.30 1.51 -4.46
C ILE A 90 6.11 2.71 -4.94
N PRO A 91 6.26 3.78 -4.14
CA PRO A 91 7.17 4.87 -4.44
C PRO A 91 8.61 4.37 -4.53
N LYS A 92 9.41 4.95 -5.43
CA LYS A 92 10.83 4.57 -5.61
C LYS A 92 11.61 4.68 -4.29
N GLU A 93 11.24 5.63 -3.44
CA GLU A 93 11.81 5.92 -2.12
C GLU A 93 11.71 4.71 -1.18
N PHE A 94 10.67 3.89 -1.32
CA PHE A 94 10.42 2.75 -0.43
C PHE A 94 10.71 1.39 -1.07
N THR A 95 10.98 1.35 -2.37
CA THR A 95 11.41 0.13 -3.06
C THR A 95 12.69 -0.42 -2.44
N GLY A 96 12.71 -1.72 -2.14
CA GLY A 96 13.85 -2.39 -1.54
C GLY A 96 14.05 -2.16 -0.05
N SER A 97 13.15 -1.43 0.62
CA SER A 97 13.27 -1.16 2.06
C SER A 97 13.11 -2.43 2.90
N ASN A 98 13.68 -2.39 4.10
CA ASN A 98 13.30 -3.34 5.15
C ASN A 98 11.95 -2.94 5.72
N TRP A 99 11.18 -3.91 6.18
CA TRP A 99 9.80 -3.68 6.57
C TRP A 99 9.31 -4.71 7.57
N ILE A 100 8.23 -4.39 8.27
CA ILE A 100 7.56 -5.31 9.17
C ILE A 100 6.22 -5.64 8.51
N ARG A 101 6.10 -6.91 8.10
CA ARG A 101 4.81 -7.49 7.72
C ARG A 101 3.97 -7.62 8.99
N SER A 102 2.80 -7.00 8.99
CA SER A 102 1.84 -7.08 10.10
C SER A 102 0.80 -8.17 9.86
N ALA A 103 -0.11 -8.35 10.81
CA ALA A 103 -1.31 -9.16 10.63
C ALA A 103 -2.51 -8.23 10.45
N CYS A 104 -3.30 -8.43 9.39
CA CYS A 104 -4.49 -7.63 9.11
C CYS A 104 -5.51 -7.72 10.25
N ASP A 105 -5.58 -8.84 10.97
CA ASP A 105 -6.48 -9.02 12.11
C ASP A 105 -6.02 -8.28 13.37
N SER A 106 -4.76 -7.83 13.44
CA SER A 106 -4.29 -6.97 14.55
C SER A 106 -4.97 -5.59 14.57
N LYS A 107 -5.76 -5.23 13.55
CA LYS A 107 -6.63 -4.04 13.62
C LYS A 107 -7.69 -4.11 14.72
N ASN A 108 -7.94 -5.33 15.22
CA ASN A 108 -8.86 -5.57 16.32
C ASN A 108 -8.20 -5.41 17.70
N PHE A 109 -6.89 -5.16 17.76
CA PHE A 109 -6.18 -4.95 19.02
C PHE A 109 -6.65 -3.68 19.73
N THR A 110 -6.90 -3.79 21.04
CA THR A 110 -7.47 -2.70 21.86
C THR A 110 -6.55 -2.23 22.99
N GLY A 111 -5.32 -2.74 23.08
CA GLY A 111 -4.33 -2.23 24.04
C GLY A 111 -3.59 -1.00 23.52
N ASP A 112 -2.71 -0.44 24.35
CA ASP A 112 -2.00 0.81 24.02
C ASP A 112 -0.81 0.59 23.08
N THR A 113 -0.10 -0.52 23.24
CA THR A 113 1.06 -0.89 22.42
C THR A 113 0.80 -2.24 21.77
N LEU A 114 0.74 -2.26 20.45
CA LEU A 114 0.50 -3.45 19.63
C LEU A 114 1.81 -4.16 19.29
N ALA A 115 2.83 -3.40 18.92
CA ALA A 115 4.15 -3.93 18.63
C ALA A 115 5.25 -2.94 19.03
N LEU A 116 6.43 -3.45 19.34
CA LEU A 116 7.58 -2.60 19.64
C LEU A 116 8.90 -3.29 19.26
N PHE A 117 9.91 -2.47 19.01
CA PHE A 117 11.29 -2.90 18.79
C PHE A 117 12.26 -1.78 19.17
N THR A 118 13.54 -2.13 19.31
CA THR A 118 14.60 -1.16 19.60
C THR A 118 15.30 -0.75 18.31
N ALA A 119 15.44 0.54 18.07
CA ALA A 119 16.18 1.06 16.92
C ALA A 119 17.66 0.60 16.97
N PRO A 120 18.14 -0.23 16.03
CA PRO A 120 19.51 -0.77 16.08
C PRO A 120 20.56 0.26 15.61
N ALA A 121 20.12 1.29 14.90
CA ALA A 121 20.88 2.44 14.42
C ALA A 121 19.97 3.68 14.45
N ASP A 122 20.49 4.83 14.04
CA ASP A 122 19.62 5.96 13.70
C ASP A 122 18.83 5.59 12.44
N ILE A 123 17.51 5.53 12.56
CA ILE A 123 16.62 5.01 11.51
C ILE A 123 15.45 5.97 11.28
N SER A 124 14.90 5.88 10.08
CA SER A 124 13.57 6.40 9.78
C SER A 124 12.58 5.25 9.79
N VAL A 125 11.58 5.36 10.64
CA VAL A 125 10.45 4.42 10.67
C VAL A 125 9.27 5.08 9.97
N PHE A 126 8.59 4.34 9.12
CA PHE A 126 7.38 4.78 8.46
C PHE A 126 6.25 3.80 8.69
N VAL A 127 5.03 4.31 8.80
CA VAL A 127 3.83 3.52 8.95
C VAL A 127 2.91 3.85 7.79
N ALA A 128 2.60 2.85 6.98
CA ALA A 128 1.63 2.96 5.89
C ALA A 128 0.25 2.62 6.47
N PHE A 129 -0.64 3.61 6.56
CA PHE A 129 -2.01 3.47 7.07
C PHE A 129 -3.00 3.45 5.92
N ASP A 130 -4.00 2.57 5.99
CA ASP A 130 -5.17 2.64 5.11
C ASP A 130 -5.89 3.97 5.30
N ASP A 131 -6.09 4.75 4.23
CA ASP A 131 -6.69 6.09 4.26
C ASP A 131 -8.12 6.13 4.84
N ARG A 132 -8.77 4.97 4.94
CA ARG A 132 -10.10 4.83 5.54
C ARG A 132 -10.06 4.76 7.07
N VAL A 133 -8.87 4.69 7.68
CA VAL A 133 -8.69 4.84 9.12
C VAL A 133 -8.90 6.32 9.47
N SER A 134 -10.05 6.62 10.06
CA SER A 134 -10.37 7.98 10.48
C SER A 134 -11.23 7.96 11.77
N PRO A 135 -10.85 8.72 12.81
CA PRO A 135 -9.67 9.58 12.90
C PRO A 135 -8.36 8.78 12.98
N MET A 136 -7.25 9.43 12.68
CA MET A 136 -5.91 8.84 12.88
C MET A 136 -5.68 8.53 14.37
N PRO A 137 -5.03 7.40 14.71
CA PRO A 137 -4.80 7.04 16.11
C PRO A 137 -3.93 8.06 16.85
N GLU A 138 -4.24 8.33 18.11
CA GLU A 138 -3.54 9.32 18.95
C GLU A 138 -2.03 9.10 19.04
N TRP A 139 -1.56 7.85 19.04
CA TRP A 139 -0.13 7.50 19.11
C TRP A 139 0.67 7.97 17.88
N THR A 140 -0.03 8.31 16.79
CA THR A 140 0.57 8.89 15.57
C THR A 140 0.86 10.38 15.70
N LYS A 141 0.56 11.02 16.84
CA LYS A 141 1.01 12.39 17.10
C LYS A 141 2.54 12.49 17.02
N GLY A 142 3.01 13.49 16.26
CA GLY A 142 4.43 13.70 15.99
C GLY A 142 5.01 12.80 14.89
N TRP A 143 4.20 11.98 14.23
CA TRP A 143 4.53 11.42 12.92
C TRP A 143 4.15 12.42 11.83
N THR A 144 4.92 12.46 10.75
CA THR A 144 4.75 13.43 9.67
C THR A 144 4.30 12.74 8.41
N ASP A 145 3.23 13.25 7.78
CA ASP A 145 2.80 12.78 6.46
C ASP A 145 3.90 13.03 5.41
N THR A 146 4.24 11.99 4.66
CA THR A 146 5.25 12.06 3.60
C THR A 146 4.68 12.53 2.26
N ASN A 147 3.35 12.61 2.14
CA ASN A 147 2.59 12.79 0.89
C ASN A 147 2.88 11.70 -0.16
N LEU A 148 3.29 10.51 0.29
CA LEU A 148 3.52 9.34 -0.53
C LEU A 148 2.60 8.22 -0.07
N ASP A 149 2.15 7.42 -1.03
CA ASP A 149 1.23 6.32 -0.82
C ASP A 149 1.79 5.01 -1.35
N ILE A 150 1.43 3.91 -0.71
CA ILE A 150 1.53 2.57 -1.29
C ILE A 150 0.13 2.09 -1.65
N VAL A 151 -0.03 1.53 -2.86
CA VAL A 151 -1.28 0.90 -3.27
C VAL A 151 -1.15 -0.61 -3.13
N VAL A 152 -2.10 -1.23 -2.45
CA VAL A 152 -2.20 -2.70 -2.33
C VAL A 152 -3.49 -3.21 -2.96
N ALA A 153 -3.55 -4.51 -3.25
CA ALA A 153 -4.69 -5.09 -3.95
C ALA A 153 -6.06 -4.78 -3.31
N GLY A 154 -7.05 -4.57 -4.18
CA GLY A 154 -8.36 -4.04 -3.77
C GLY A 154 -8.50 -2.55 -4.06
N PRO A 155 -7.75 -2.04 -5.05
CA PRO A 155 -6.80 -0.91 -4.96
C PRO A 155 -6.96 -0.04 -3.70
N LEU A 156 -6.40 -0.50 -2.59
CA LEU A 156 -6.40 0.23 -1.32
C LEU A 156 -5.19 1.16 -1.27
N VAL A 157 -5.44 2.45 -1.06
CA VAL A 157 -4.41 3.48 -0.88
C VAL A 157 -3.99 3.52 0.60
N MET A 158 -2.69 3.51 0.83
CA MET A 158 -2.12 3.57 2.17
C MET A 158 -1.13 4.74 2.31
N SER A 159 -1.58 5.84 2.90
CA SER A 159 -0.75 7.01 3.21
C SER A 159 0.39 6.68 4.17
N ILE A 160 1.59 7.19 3.87
CA ILE A 160 2.80 6.88 4.62
C ILE A 160 3.17 8.04 5.55
N TYR A 161 3.31 7.73 6.84
CA TYR A 161 3.71 8.66 7.88
C TYR A 161 5.10 8.29 8.43
N GLY A 162 6.02 9.24 8.51
CA GLY A 162 7.41 9.04 8.94
C GLY A 162 7.76 9.63 10.31
N LYS A 163 8.72 9.00 10.99
CA LYS A 163 9.36 9.51 12.21
C LYS A 163 10.79 8.96 12.36
N ILE A 164 11.72 9.83 12.76
CA ILE A 164 13.13 9.45 13.01
C ILE A 164 13.28 8.96 14.45
N PHE A 165 14.05 7.88 14.61
CA PHE A 165 14.39 7.31 15.90
C PHE A 165 15.92 7.16 16.00
N PRO A 166 16.55 7.79 17.02
CA PRO A 166 17.95 7.55 17.32
C PRO A 166 18.20 6.11 17.76
N LYS A 167 19.41 5.59 17.53
CA LYS A 167 19.86 4.29 18.01
C LYS A 167 19.54 4.10 19.49
N GLY A 168 19.03 2.92 19.83
CA GLY A 168 18.67 2.53 21.20
C GLY A 168 17.30 3.04 21.66
N SER A 169 16.62 3.88 20.87
CA SER A 169 15.24 4.29 21.18
C SER A 169 14.27 3.14 20.97
N VAL A 170 13.27 3.03 21.84
CA VAL A 170 12.16 2.08 21.66
C VAL A 170 11.12 2.70 20.72
N VAL A 171 10.86 2.00 19.61
CA VAL A 171 9.77 2.31 18.69
C VAL A 171 8.52 1.59 19.21
N ASN A 172 7.51 2.35 19.62
CA ASN A 172 6.20 1.80 20.01
C ASN A 172 5.18 2.05 18.91
N LEU A 173 4.51 0.99 18.48
CA LEU A 173 3.45 0.99 17.48
C LEU A 173 2.14 0.66 18.18
N GLY A 174 1.15 1.55 18.06
CA GLY A 174 -0.13 1.42 18.76
C GLY A 174 -1.21 0.71 17.93
N PRO A 175 -2.46 0.69 18.42
CA PRO A 175 -3.59 0.09 17.71
C PRO A 175 -3.91 0.83 16.41
N ASN A 176 -4.62 0.16 15.49
CA ASN A 176 -4.96 0.71 14.18
C ASN A 176 -5.93 1.90 14.23
N GLY A 177 -6.66 2.09 15.34
CA GLY A 177 -7.70 3.12 15.49
C GLY A 177 -9.06 2.73 14.93
N GLN A 178 -9.13 1.73 14.04
CA GLN A 178 -10.40 1.21 13.51
C GLN A 178 -10.30 -0.29 13.22
N SER A 179 -11.36 -1.04 13.56
CA SER A 179 -11.40 -2.51 13.48
C SER A 179 -12.19 -3.05 12.27
N ALA A 180 -12.97 -2.21 11.59
CA ALA A 180 -13.81 -2.57 10.46
C ALA A 180 -13.69 -1.56 9.31
N GLY A 181 -14.02 -1.98 8.08
CA GLY A 181 -13.99 -1.10 6.90
C GLY A 181 -12.61 -0.63 6.44
N CYS A 182 -11.53 -1.05 7.11
CA CYS A 182 -10.14 -0.76 6.80
C CYS A 182 -9.26 -2.01 7.04
N VAL A 183 -8.00 -1.92 6.63
CA VAL A 183 -6.96 -2.91 6.95
C VAL A 183 -5.98 -2.35 8.00
N GLN A 184 -5.18 -3.25 8.57
CA GLN A 184 -4.09 -2.91 9.48
C GLN A 184 -3.01 -2.11 8.74
N TYR A 185 -2.26 -1.25 9.44
CA TYR A 185 -1.05 -0.65 8.88
C TYR A 185 0.09 -1.67 8.71
N PHE A 186 1.10 -1.36 7.91
CA PHE A 186 2.40 -2.06 7.96
C PHE A 186 3.53 -1.03 8.08
N VAL A 187 4.75 -1.49 8.38
CA VAL A 187 5.86 -0.60 8.76
C VAL A 187 7.00 -0.74 7.77
N LEU A 188 7.61 0.37 7.38
CA LEU A 188 8.83 0.46 6.59
C LEU A 188 9.96 1.00 7.46
N VAL A 189 11.19 0.61 7.17
CA VAL A 189 12.37 1.00 7.93
C VAL A 189 13.51 1.29 6.98
N LYS A 190 14.16 2.45 7.20
CA LYS A 190 15.35 2.90 6.47
C LYS A 190 16.41 3.39 7.44
#